data_AF-A0A5K1DIC3-F1
#
_entry.id   AF-A0A5K1DIC3-F1
#
_cell.length_a   1.000
_cell.length_b   1.000
_cell.length_c   1.000
_cell.angle_alpha   90.00
_cell.angle_beta   90.00
_cell.angle_gamma   90.00
#
_symmetry.space_group_name_H-M   'P 1'
#
loop_
_entity.id
_entity.type
_entity.pdbx_description
1 polymer ?
#
loop_
_entity_poly.entity_id
_entity_poly.type
_entity_poly.pdbx_seq_one_letter_code
_entity_poly.pdbx_strand_id
1 'polypeptide(L)' 'EEAYRDKARFLYGESMGGAVALLLHRKDPFFWNGAVLVAPMCK' A
#
# COMPACT_ATOMS: atom_id res chain seq x y z
N GLU A 1 -18.80 6.43 -2.59
CA GLU A 1 -18.09 5.37 -1.83
C GLU A 1 -18.39 3.96 -2.32
N GLU A 2 -19.63 3.64 -2.71
CA GLU A 2 -20.03 2.32 -3.21
C GLU A 2 -19.18 1.79 -4.38
N ALA A 3 -18.76 2.67 -5.30
CA ALA A 3 -18.06 2.30 -6.54
C ALA A 3 -16.66 1.68 -6.35
N TYR A 4 -16.11 1.71 -5.12
CA TYR A 4 -14.77 1.18 -4.82
C TYR A 4 -14.79 0.00 -3.84
N ARG A 5 -15.96 -0.40 -3.33
CA ARG A 5 -16.08 -1.41 -2.27
C ARG A 5 -15.46 -2.75 -2.68
N ASP A 6 -15.70 -3.15 -3.92
CA ASP A 6 -15.28 -4.45 -4.48
C ASP A 6 -14.05 -4.35 -5.40
N LYS A 7 -13.42 -3.16 -5.47
CA LYS A 7 -12.21 -2.97 -6.27
C LYS A 7 -10.97 -3.34 -5.46
N ALA A 8 -9.93 -3.74 -6.19
CA ALA A 8 -8.63 -3.99 -5.59
C ALA A 8 -8.06 -2.71 -4.96
N ARG A 9 -7.50 -2.85 -3.76
CA ARG A 9 -6.94 -1.78 -2.94
C ARG A 9 -5.42 -1.86 -3.00
N PHE A 10 -4.80 -0.85 -3.57
CA PHE A 10 -3.34 -0.74 -3.65
C PHE A 10 -2.86 0.46 -2.86
N LEU A 11 -1.77 0.28 -2.12
CA LEU A 11 -1.06 1.36 -1.46
C LEU A 11 -0.06 1.97 -2.43
N TYR A 12 0.00 3.29 -2.50
CA TYR A 12 1.06 3.99 -3.22
C TYR A 12 2.02 4.61 -2.21
N GLY A 13 3.32 4.38 -2.37
CA GLY A 13 4.35 4.92 -1.49
C GLY A 13 5.55 5.44 -2.27
N GLU A 14 5.92 6.69 -2.02
CA GLU A 14 7.10 7.34 -2.57
C GLU A 14 8.12 7.62 -1.45
N SER A 15 9.42 7.42 -1.69
CA SER A 15 10.48 7.64 -0.70
C SER A 15 10.21 6.90 0.62
N MET A 16 10.16 7.60 1.75
CA MET A 16 9.78 7.05 3.06
C MET A 16 8.35 6.47 3.06
N GLY A 17 7.46 7.01 2.23
CA GLY A 17 6.09 6.51 2.06
C GLY A 17 6.04 5.05 1.59
N GLY A 18 7.07 4.57 0.87
CA GLY A 18 7.20 3.16 0.52
C GLY A 18 7.35 2.25 1.76
N ALA A 19 8.14 2.66 2.75
CA ALA A 19 8.27 1.93 4.01
C ALA A 19 6.95 1.95 4.80
N VAL A 20 6.25 3.09 4.83
CA VAL A 20 4.93 3.20 5.46
C VAL A 20 3.90 2.30 4.79
N ALA A 21 3.87 2.26 3.44
CA ALA A 21 2.99 1.36 2.69
C ALA A 21 3.25 -0.12 3.04
N LEU A 22 4.50 -0.52 3.18
CA LEU A 22 4.85 -1.88 3.60
C LEU A 22 4.41 -2.18 5.04
N LEU A 23 4.57 -1.23 5.96
CA LEU A 23 4.09 -1.38 7.34
C LEU A 23 2.57 -1.53 7.42
N LEU A 24 1.82 -0.73 6.65
CA LEU A 24 0.37 -0.82 6.57
C LEU A 24 -0.10 -2.14 5.96
N HIS A 25 0.54 -2.57 4.86
CA HIS A 25 0.24 -3.86 4.23
C HIS A 25 0.48 -5.02 5.19
N ARG A 26 1.59 -5.00 5.95
CA ARG A 26 1.88 -6.04 6.97
C ARG A 26 0.92 -6.02 8.15
N LYS A 27 0.39 -4.85 8.52
CA LYS A 27 -0.57 -4.71 9.61
C LYS A 27 -1.93 -5.33 9.28
N ASP A 28 -2.35 -5.26 8.01
CA ASP A 28 -3.60 -5.87 7.54
C ASP A 28 -3.40 -6.48 6.12
N PRO A 29 -2.82 -7.69 6.03
CA PRO A 29 -2.44 -8.30 4.76
C PRO A 29 -3.63 -8.74 3.91
N PHE A 30 -4.84 -8.85 4.48
CA PHE A 30 -6.04 -9.28 3.75
C PHE A 30 -6.84 -8.09 3.22
N PHE A 31 -6.74 -6.91 3.84
CA PHE A 31 -7.44 -5.73 3.38
C PHE A 31 -6.82 -5.12 2.11
N TRP A 32 -5.49 -5.16 2.01
CA TRP A 32 -4.72 -4.59 0.91
C TRP A 32 -4.33 -5.66 -0.10
N ASN A 33 -4.51 -5.41 -1.39
CA ASN A 33 -4.15 -6.34 -2.46
C ASN A 33 -2.68 -6.22 -2.90
N GLY A 34 -2.03 -5.09 -2.58
CA GLY A 34 -0.61 -4.87 -2.88
C GLY A 34 -0.17 -3.43 -2.69
N ALA A 35 1.05 -3.12 -3.12
CA ALA A 35 1.61 -1.78 -3.07
C ALA A 35 2.40 -1.43 -4.34
N VAL A 36 2.36 -0.16 -4.75
CA VAL A 36 3.17 0.45 -5.79
C VAL A 36 4.20 1.34 -5.11
N LEU A 37 5.48 1.06 -5.34
CA LEU A 37 6.60 1.72 -4.66
C LEU A 37 7.42 2.53 -5.66
N VAL A 38 7.67 3.80 -5.35
CA VAL A 38 8.48 4.71 -6.18
C VAL A 38 9.64 5.25 -5.35
N ALA A 39 10.86 5.04 -5.84
CA ALA A 39 12.09 5.40 -5.12
C ALA A 39 12.05 5.04 -3.62
N PRO A 40 11.62 3.82 -3.23
CA PRO A 40 11.42 3.51 -1.83
C PRO A 40 12.74 3.60 -1.06
N MET A 41 12.66 4.12 0.16
CA MET A 41 13.79 4.05 1.09
C MET A 41 14.07 2.59 1.45
N CYS A 42 15.10 2.01 0.83
CA CYS A 42 15.60 0.66 1.10
C CYS A 42 16.79 0.75 2.05
N LYS A 43 16.53 0.81 3.36
CA LYS A 43 17.59 0.65 4.35
C LYS A 43 17.19 -0.38 5.40
#